data_AF-A0A6V7KXD7-F1
#
_entry.id   AF-A0A6V7KXD7-F1
#
_cell.length_a   1.000
_cell.length_b   1.000
_cell.length_c   1.000
_cell.angle_alpha   90.00
_cell.angle_beta   90.00
_cell.angle_gamma   90.00
#
_symmetry.space_group_name_H-M   'P 1'
#
loop_
_entity.id
_entity.type
_entity.pdbx_description
1 polymer ?
#
loop_
_entity_poly.entity_id
_entity_poly.type
_entity_poly.pdbx_seq_one_letter_code
_entity_poly.pdbx_strand_id
1 'polypeptide(L)' 'VVGAVVVGAAVCGRIPGLAKSQREQCRKAPHAMPAVGEGAELGLRECRHQFRHHRWNCSHVANDRVFGHVVVV' A
#
# COMPACT_ATOMS: atom_id res chain seq x y z
N VAL A 1 -12.50 -21.83 8.68
CA VAL A 1 -12.63 -20.41 9.11
C VAL A 1 -11.46 -19.90 9.94
N VAL A 2 -10.90 -20.70 10.87
CA VAL A 2 -9.72 -20.32 11.68
C VAL A 2 -8.49 -19.96 10.82
N GLY A 3 -8.24 -20.69 9.73
CA GLY A 3 -7.11 -20.42 8.83
C GLY A 3 -7.14 -19.06 8.12
N ALA A 4 -8.31 -18.55 7.73
CA ALA A 4 -8.44 -17.25 7.08
C ALA A 4 -8.18 -16.08 8.04
N VAL A 5 -8.56 -16.25 9.31
CA VAL A 5 -8.37 -15.24 10.37
C VAL A 5 -6.89 -15.12 10.76
N VAL A 6 -6.17 -16.25 10.80
CA VAL A 6 -4.72 -16.27 11.13
C VAL A 6 -3.89 -15.63 10.02
N VAL A 7 -4.26 -15.83 8.74
CA VAL A 7 -3.62 -15.15 7.60
C VAL A 7 -3.84 -13.64 7.68
N GLY A 8 -5.04 -13.18 8.01
CA GLY A 8 -5.34 -11.75 8.05
C GLY A 8 -4.60 -10.97 9.12
N ALA A 9 -4.52 -11.49 10.34
CA ALA A 9 -3.80 -10.84 11.43
C ALA A 9 -2.27 -10.76 11.15
N ALA A 10 -1.71 -11.81 10.55
CA ALA A 10 -0.29 -11.87 10.21
C ALA A 10 0.08 -10.97 9.01
N VAL A 11 -0.81 -10.84 8.01
CA VAL A 11 -0.60 -9.97 6.85
C VAL A 11 -0.61 -8.50 7.28
N CYS A 12 -1.62 -8.06 8.02
CA CYS A 12 -1.78 -6.65 8.41
C CYS A 12 -0.68 -6.14 9.36
N GLY A 13 -0.01 -7.03 10.10
CA GLY A 13 1.12 -6.68 10.96
C GLY A 13 2.45 -6.52 10.22
N ARG A 14 2.56 -7.08 9.00
CA ARG A 14 3.79 -7.10 8.21
C ARG A 14 3.89 -5.98 7.17
N ILE A 15 2.80 -5.26 6.90
CA ILE A 15 2.78 -4.18 5.91
C ILE A 15 3.38 -2.91 6.54
N PRO A 16 4.56 -2.45 6.08
CA PRO A 16 5.18 -1.24 6.58
C PRO A 16 4.35 0.00 6.23
N GLY A 17 4.40 1.02 7.10
CA GLY A 17 3.73 2.31 6.88
C GLY A 17 2.29 2.39 7.39
N LEU A 18 1.56 1.28 7.55
CA LEU A 18 0.17 1.33 8.02
C LEU A 18 0.07 1.97 9.41
N ALA A 19 -0.77 3.01 9.52
CA ALA A 19 -1.20 3.60 10.77
C ALA A 19 -2.08 2.62 11.57
N LYS A 20 -2.27 2.90 12.88
CA LYS A 20 -3.07 2.05 13.77
C LYS A 20 -4.49 1.81 13.23
N SER A 21 -5.18 2.87 12.81
CA SER A 21 -6.53 2.79 12.23
C SER A 21 -6.57 2.00 10.92
N GLN A 22 -5.54 2.13 10.07
CA GLN A 22 -5.44 1.37 8.82
C GLN A 22 -5.20 -0.12 9.08
N ARG A 23 -4.43 -0.48 10.12
CA ARG A 23 -4.27 -1.89 10.54
C ARG A 23 -5.56 -2.47 11.08
N GLU A 24 -6.35 -1.70 11.81
CA GLU A 24 -7.68 -2.12 12.26
C GLU A 24 -8.61 -2.37 11.07
N GLN A 25 -8.56 -1.51 10.04
CA GLN A 25 -9.33 -1.70 8.80
C GLN A 25 -8.87 -2.93 8.02
N CYS A 26 -7.55 -3.13 7.89
CA CYS A 26 -6.96 -4.32 7.26
C CYS A 26 -7.42 -5.61 7.95
N ARG A 27 -7.48 -5.63 9.29
CA ARG A 27 -7.96 -6.80 10.05
C ARG A 27 -9.43 -7.13 9.81
N LYS A 28 -10.26 -6.13 9.48
CA LYS A 28 -11.67 -6.35 9.10
C LYS A 28 -11.80 -7.00 7.72
N ALA A 29 -10.89 -6.70 6.80
CA ALA A 29 -10.93 -7.20 5.41
C ALA A 29 -9.53 -7.59 4.87
N PRO A 30 -8.88 -8.61 5.44
CA PRO A 30 -7.51 -8.97 5.08
C PRO A 30 -7.38 -9.52 3.65
N HIS A 31 -8.44 -10.17 3.16
CA HIS A 31 -8.53 -10.73 1.82
C HIS A 31 -8.54 -9.65 0.72
N ALA A 32 -8.86 -8.39 1.07
CA ALA A 32 -8.83 -7.28 0.13
C ALA A 32 -7.42 -6.71 -0.07
N MET A 33 -6.48 -6.96 0.85
CA MET A 33 -5.13 -6.38 0.80
C MET A 33 -4.32 -6.71 -0.46
N PRO A 34 -4.41 -7.91 -1.07
CA PRO A 34 -3.77 -8.17 -2.36
C PRO A 34 -4.25 -7.19 -3.45
N ALA A 35 -5.57 -7.02 -3.60
CA ALA A 35 -6.14 -6.09 -4.57
C ALA A 35 -5.77 -4.62 -4.29
N VAL A 36 -5.69 -4.23 -3.01
CA VAL A 36 -5.21 -2.89 -2.61
C VAL A 36 -3.75 -2.70 -3.03
N GLY A 37 -2.89 -3.72 -2.86
CA GLY A 37 -1.50 -3.69 -3.29
C GLY A 37 -1.36 -3.55 -4.81
N GLU A 38 -2.09 -4.37 -5.57
CA GLU A 38 -2.13 -4.30 -7.04
C GLU A 38 -2.60 -2.93 -7.55
N GLY A 39 -3.65 -2.37 -6.94
CA GLY A 39 -4.15 -1.04 -7.28
C GLY A 39 -3.11 0.06 -7.04
N ALA A 40 -2.31 -0.07 -5.99
CA ALA A 40 -1.26 0.89 -5.69
C ALA A 40 -0.08 0.79 -6.69
N GLU A 41 0.31 -0.42 -7.07
CA GLU A 41 1.30 -0.65 -8.13
C GLU A 41 0.83 -0.09 -9.48
N LEU A 42 -0.44 -0.34 -9.83
CA LEU A 42 -1.06 0.18 -11.05
C LEU A 42 -1.03 1.72 -11.08
N GLY A 43 -1.41 2.36 -9.98
CA GLY A 43 -1.38 3.82 -9.85
C GLY A 43 0.04 4.38 -9.97
N LEU A 44 1.03 3.74 -9.35
CA LEU A 44 2.43 4.15 -9.45
C LEU A 44 2.98 3.99 -10.87
N ARG A 45 2.62 2.91 -11.57
CA ARG A 45 2.98 2.70 -12.97
C ARG A 45 2.43 3.82 -13.85
N GLU A 46 1.17 4.17 -13.68
CA GLU A 46 0.54 5.28 -14.42
C GLU A 46 1.15 6.64 -14.05
N CYS A 47 1.43 6.88 -12.77
CA CYS A 47 2.13 8.08 -12.32
C CYS A 47 3.47 8.23 -13.05
N ARG A 48 4.30 7.18 -13.04
CA ARG A 48 5.58 7.19 -13.77
C ARG A 48 5.39 7.41 -15.25
N HIS A 49 4.36 6.81 -15.87
CA HIS A 49 4.05 7.02 -17.28
C HIS A 49 3.72 8.49 -17.58
N GLN A 50 2.80 9.09 -16.83
CA GLN A 50 2.33 10.45 -17.05
C GLN A 50 3.43 11.49 -16.76
N PHE A 51 4.22 11.26 -15.73
CA PHE A 51 5.23 12.21 -15.26
C PHE A 51 6.65 11.92 -15.79
N ARG A 52 6.81 11.00 -16.76
CA ARG A 52 8.14 10.57 -17.28
C ARG A 52 9.04 11.69 -17.82
N HIS A 53 8.46 12.82 -18.25
CA HIS A 53 9.20 13.99 -18.76
C HIS A 53 9.11 15.21 -17.83
N HIS A 54 8.61 15.04 -16.61
CA HIS A 54 8.52 16.09 -15.62
C HIS A 54 9.72 16.04 -14.66
N ARG A 55 10.05 17.19 -14.05
CA ARG A 55 11.11 17.28 -13.02
C ARG A 55 10.82 16.36 -11.83
N TRP A 56 9.55 16.21 -11.49
CA TRP A 56 9.05 15.19 -10.58
C TRP A 56 8.45 14.05 -11.39
N ASN A 57 9.00 12.84 -11.28
CA ASN A 57 8.69 11.70 -12.15
C ASN A 57 8.13 10.47 -11.39
N CYS A 58 7.59 10.70 -10.20
CA CYS A 58 7.05 9.67 -9.30
C CYS A 58 8.03 8.57 -8.83
N SER A 59 9.34 8.68 -9.08
CA SER A 59 10.33 7.66 -8.70
C SER A 59 10.40 7.43 -7.18
N HIS A 60 10.25 8.49 -6.38
CA HIS A 60 10.31 8.43 -4.92
C HIS A 60 9.02 7.97 -4.22
N VAL A 61 7.92 7.78 -4.95
CA VAL A 61 6.62 7.36 -4.39
C VAL A 61 6.62 5.87 -3.99
N ALA A 62 7.60 5.09 -4.47
CA ALA A 62 7.58 3.63 -4.47
C ALA A 62 8.39 2.93 -3.38
N ASN A 63 9.23 3.63 -2.61
CA ASN A 63 10.19 2.99 -1.72
C ASN A 63 9.50 2.41 -0.48
N ASP A 64 9.08 1.15 -0.54
CA ASP A 64 8.61 0.26 0.54
C ASP A 64 7.57 0.84 1.53
N ARG A 65 7.02 2.02 1.21
CA ARG A 65 6.22 2.86 2.12
C ARG A 65 5.03 3.44 1.39
N VAL A 66 4.43 2.64 0.51
CA VAL A 66 3.22 3.05 -0.22
C VAL A 66 2.09 3.47 0.73
N PHE A 67 2.01 2.85 1.92
CA PHE A 67 1.08 3.23 2.98
C PHE A 67 1.71 4.12 4.08
N GLY A 68 2.93 4.62 3.87
CA GLY A 68 3.67 5.45 4.81
C GLY A 68 3.27 6.92 4.77
N HIS A 69 4.02 7.75 5.50
CA HIS A 69 3.72 9.17 5.58
C HIS A 69 4.01 9.88 4.25
N VAL A 70 3.06 10.71 3.81
CA VAL A 70 3.22 11.55 2.61
C VAL A 70 4.02 12.77 3.00
N VAL A 71 5.21 12.92 2.43
CA VAL A 71 5.99 14.15 2.55
C VAL A 71 5.54 15.07 1.42
N VAL A 72 4.86 16.15 1.77
CA VAL A 72 4.55 17.24 0.84
C VAL A 72 5.80 18.12 0.79
N VAL A 73 6.50 18.10 -0.34
CA VAL A 73 7.64 18.97 -0.64
C VAL A 73 7.20 20.14 -1.49
#